data_AF-A0A5C0UI26-F1
#
_entry.id   AF-A0A5C0UI26-F1
#
_cell.length_a   1.000
_cell.length_b   1.000
_cell.length_c   1.000
_cell.angle_alpha   90.00
_cell.angle_beta   90.00
_cell.angle_gamma   90.00
#
_symmetry.space_group_name_H-M   'P 1'
#
loop_
_entity.id
_entity.type
_entity.pdbx_description
1 polymer ?
#
loop_
_entity_poly.entity_id
_entity_poly.type
_entity_poly.pdbx_seq_one_letter_code
_entity_poly.pdbx_strand_id
1 'polypeptide(L)'
;MNRYQANNVNSAHQNSGFTNQNAKYKDKNVKSKNKTYFINELPTKIKYEIALIGRSNVGKSSLLNSILNEKTSRVSKKPGCTRWLGYYDFENVTLIDLPGYGYANVSKKQEALITVMVQKYILCGRIDELWILIDSRRGIMGLDIELINFVVNNDIPVKIISTKIDKKESKIIDANFRVSSKTKEGIHEIIDYIKHI
;
A
#
# COMPACT_ATOMS: atom_id res chain seq x y z
N MET A 1 44.62 -3.40 75.39
CA MET A 1 45.16 -4.02 74.14
C MET A 1 45.43 -2.92 73.10
N ASN A 2 46.13 -3.24 72.02
CA ASN A 2 46.61 -2.31 70.97
C ASN A 2 45.45 -1.60 70.23
N ARG A 3 45.53 -0.31 69.88
CA ARG A 3 46.39 0.43 68.90
C ARG A 3 46.03 0.20 67.42
N TYR A 4 45.43 1.24 66.83
CA TYR A 4 45.80 1.96 65.58
C TYR A 4 46.40 1.25 64.33
N GLN A 5 45.97 1.80 63.18
CA GLN A 5 46.67 1.99 61.88
C GLN A 5 46.52 0.99 60.71
N ALA A 6 45.87 1.52 59.64
CA ALA A 6 46.44 1.75 58.29
C ALA A 6 46.12 0.83 57.08
N ASN A 7 45.71 1.51 56.00
CA ASN A 7 45.84 1.21 54.56
C ASN A 7 45.03 0.02 53.96
N ASN A 8 44.42 0.10 52.76
CA ASN A 8 44.85 0.59 51.41
C ASN A 8 45.99 -0.25 50.79
N VAL A 9 46.01 -0.62 49.50
CA VAL A 9 45.03 -0.54 48.38
C VAL A 9 44.81 -1.98 47.83
N ASN A 10 43.93 -2.30 46.87
CA ASN A 10 43.10 -1.58 45.90
C ASN A 10 41.84 -2.46 45.61
N SER A 11 40.83 -2.16 44.78
CA SER A 11 40.55 -1.14 43.74
C SER A 11 39.00 -0.88 43.70
N ALA A 12 38.31 -0.24 42.75
CA ALA A 12 38.60 0.10 41.35
C ALA A 12 37.84 1.35 40.81
N HIS A 13 37.08 1.19 39.73
CA HIS A 13 36.49 2.20 38.85
C HIS A 13 35.16 1.67 38.26
N GLN A 14 34.10 2.44 37.96
CA GLN A 14 33.69 3.85 38.19
C GLN A 14 32.13 3.78 38.28
N ASN A 15 31.42 4.42 39.21
CA ASN A 15 31.20 5.84 39.51
C ASN A 15 30.30 6.61 38.49
N SER A 16 29.27 7.32 39.00
CA SER A 16 28.23 8.11 38.30
C SER A 16 27.24 7.36 37.37
N GLY A 17 26.01 7.83 37.13
CA GLY A 17 25.28 8.95 37.77
C GLY A 17 24.08 9.47 36.95
N PHE A 18 23.28 10.32 37.60
CA PHE A 18 22.20 11.17 37.03
C PHE A 18 20.89 10.54 36.54
N THR A 19 19.82 10.87 37.27
CA THR A 19 18.46 10.98 36.75
C THR A 19 18.36 12.05 35.67
N ASN A 20 17.43 11.90 34.73
CA ASN A 20 16.79 13.07 34.11
C ASN A 20 15.39 12.76 33.59
N GLN A 21 14.44 13.66 33.85
CA GLN A 21 13.13 13.67 33.21
C GLN A 21 13.20 14.45 31.88
N ASN A 22 12.14 14.35 31.06
CA ASN A 22 11.95 15.04 29.77
C ASN A 22 12.71 14.49 28.55
N ALA A 23 12.12 13.47 27.91
CA ALA A 23 12.24 13.27 26.46
C ALA A 23 10.84 13.36 25.84
N LYS A 24 10.54 14.45 25.11
CA LYS A 24 9.29 14.61 24.37
C LYS A 24 9.33 13.72 23.13
N TYR A 25 8.68 12.55 23.17
CA TYR A 25 8.55 11.67 22.02
C TYR A 25 7.66 12.31 20.93
N LYS A 26 8.32 13.10 20.08
CA LYS A 26 7.81 13.56 18.79
C LYS A 26 8.27 12.56 17.73
N ASP A 27 7.52 11.48 17.52
CA ASP A 27 7.78 10.54 16.42
C ASP A 27 7.35 11.15 15.08
N LYS A 28 8.16 12.11 14.65
CA LYS A 28 8.29 12.50 13.25
C LYS A 28 9.00 11.36 12.51
N ASN A 29 8.60 11.14 11.25
CA ASN A 29 9.15 10.14 10.33
C ASN A 29 8.61 8.70 10.50
N VAL A 30 7.29 8.53 10.31
CA VAL A 30 6.92 7.43 9.40
C VAL A 30 7.59 7.74 8.06
N LYS A 31 8.44 6.82 7.59
CA LYS A 31 8.98 6.80 6.23
C LYS A 31 8.50 5.52 5.60
N SER A 32 7.53 5.60 4.71
CA SER A 32 7.04 4.45 3.95
C SER A 32 8.16 3.93 3.06
N LYS A 33 8.81 2.84 3.51
CA LYS A 33 9.83 2.13 2.74
C LYS A 33 9.14 1.33 1.65
N ASN A 34 8.86 2.00 0.53
CA ASN A 34 8.34 1.38 -0.69
C ASN A 34 9.22 0.19 -1.08
N LYS A 35 8.66 -1.02 -0.99
CA LYS A 35 9.33 -2.24 -1.43
C LYS A 35 8.77 -2.64 -2.79
N THR A 36 9.58 -3.30 -3.61
CA THR A 36 9.12 -3.88 -4.89
C THR A 36 9.59 -5.31 -4.96
N TYR A 37 8.65 -6.24 -5.18
CA TYR A 37 8.93 -7.66 -5.21
C TYR A 37 8.52 -8.28 -6.55
N PHE A 38 9.26 -9.30 -7.00
CA PHE A 38 8.77 -10.22 -8.01
C PHE A 38 7.80 -11.24 -7.39
N ILE A 39 6.92 -11.83 -8.19
CA ILE A 39 5.93 -12.83 -7.74
C ILE A 39 6.56 -14.12 -7.16
N ASN A 40 7.83 -14.40 -7.48
CA ASN A 40 8.63 -15.51 -6.92
C ASN A 40 9.50 -15.09 -5.72
N GLU A 41 9.43 -13.84 -5.27
CA GLU A 41 10.25 -13.23 -4.21
C GLU A 41 9.38 -12.49 -3.18
N LEU A 42 8.10 -12.86 -3.06
CA LEU A 42 7.16 -12.23 -2.14
C LEU A 42 7.62 -12.44 -0.67
N PRO A 43 7.54 -11.43 0.20
CA PRO A 43 7.87 -11.57 1.61
C PRO A 43 6.85 -12.47 2.32
N THR A 44 7.14 -13.00 3.51
CA THR A 44 6.12 -13.69 4.34
C THR A 44 4.92 -12.77 4.60
N LYS A 45 3.69 -13.30 4.58
CA LYS A 45 2.49 -12.53 4.98
C LYS A 45 2.48 -12.41 6.50
N ILE A 46 2.45 -11.17 7.00
CA ILE A 46 2.50 -10.84 8.44
C ILE A 46 1.44 -9.81 8.85
N LYS A 47 0.58 -9.43 7.90
CA LYS A 47 -0.42 -8.36 7.96
C LYS A 47 -1.59 -8.70 7.05
N TYR A 48 -2.70 -7.99 7.21
CA TYR A 48 -3.80 -8.00 6.25
C TYR A 48 -3.36 -7.34 4.94
N GLU A 49 -3.64 -7.96 3.80
CA GLU A 49 -3.15 -7.56 2.47
C GLU A 49 -4.30 -7.09 1.57
N ILE A 50 -4.33 -5.77 1.34
CA ILE A 50 -5.24 -5.11 0.39
C ILE A 50 -4.50 -4.90 -0.93
N ALA A 51 -4.92 -5.59 -1.98
CA ALA A 51 -4.35 -5.43 -3.32
C ALA A 51 -5.15 -4.41 -4.14
N LEU A 52 -4.50 -3.42 -4.73
CA LEU A 52 -5.13 -2.40 -5.56
C LEU A 52 -4.84 -2.67 -7.04
N ILE A 53 -5.88 -2.64 -7.85
CA ILE A 53 -5.81 -2.81 -9.31
C ILE A 53 -6.76 -1.84 -10.01
N GLY A 54 -6.60 -1.67 -11.31
CA GLY A 54 -7.46 -0.84 -12.14
C GLY A 54 -6.75 -0.37 -13.40
N ARG A 55 -7.48 0.28 -14.30
CA ARG A 55 -6.98 0.67 -15.63
C ARG A 55 -5.79 1.63 -15.58
N SER A 56 -5.00 1.62 -16.64
CA SER A 56 -3.91 2.57 -16.81
C SER A 56 -4.42 4.02 -16.66
N ASN A 57 -3.74 4.82 -15.84
CA ASN A 57 -4.13 6.17 -15.43
C ASN A 57 -5.47 6.30 -14.66
N VAL A 58 -6.05 5.24 -14.10
CA VAL A 58 -7.32 5.32 -13.34
C VAL A 58 -7.25 6.18 -12.07
N GLY A 59 -6.06 6.35 -11.49
CA GLY A 59 -5.84 7.12 -10.26
C GLY A 59 -5.22 6.33 -9.10
N LYS A 60 -4.94 5.03 -9.28
CA LYS A 60 -4.37 4.13 -8.26
C LYS A 60 -3.18 4.71 -7.50
N SER A 61 -2.16 5.19 -8.19
CA SER A 61 -0.99 5.87 -7.59
C SER A 61 -1.38 7.16 -6.83
N SER A 62 -2.39 7.90 -7.30
CA SER A 62 -2.89 9.10 -6.61
C SER A 62 -3.68 8.76 -5.34
N LEU A 63 -4.37 7.61 -5.32
CA LEU A 63 -5.04 7.09 -4.13
C LEU A 63 -4.01 6.59 -3.11
N LEU A 64 -3.06 5.75 -3.51
CA LEU A 64 -1.96 5.28 -2.64
C LEU A 64 -1.20 6.46 -2.00
N ASN A 65 -0.80 7.45 -2.78
CA ASN A 65 -0.15 8.67 -2.27
C ASN A 65 -1.06 9.52 -1.36
N SER A 66 -2.39 9.33 -1.42
CA SER A 66 -3.35 10.01 -0.56
C SER A 66 -3.62 9.29 0.76
N ILE A 67 -3.59 7.95 0.76
CA ILE A 67 -3.68 7.12 1.97
C ILE A 67 -2.36 7.23 2.76
N LEU A 68 -1.23 6.99 2.09
CA LEU A 68 0.11 6.97 2.68
C LEU A 68 0.63 8.37 3.08
N ASN A 69 -0.11 9.44 2.78
CA ASN A 69 0.26 10.85 2.98
C ASN A 69 1.67 11.24 2.46
N GLU A 70 2.18 10.52 1.47
CA GLU A 70 3.53 10.66 0.92
C GLU A 70 3.52 10.63 -0.62
N LYS A 71 4.61 11.06 -1.25
CA LYS A 71 4.86 10.88 -2.70
C LYS A 71 5.54 9.53 -2.99
N THR A 72 5.03 8.45 -2.37
CA THR A 72 5.57 7.09 -2.37
C THR A 72 5.55 6.44 -3.74
N SER A 73 4.38 6.36 -4.36
CA SER A 73 4.24 5.86 -5.73
C SER A 73 4.71 6.93 -6.73
N ARG A 74 6.02 6.87 -7.04
CA ARG A 74 6.52 7.34 -8.33
C ARG A 74 5.81 6.54 -9.41
N VAL A 75 4.84 7.15 -10.09
CA VAL A 75 4.20 6.60 -11.29
C VAL A 75 5.28 6.03 -12.21
N SER A 76 5.28 4.72 -12.42
CA SER A 76 6.38 4.04 -13.11
C SER A 76 6.37 4.38 -14.60
N LYS A 77 7.08 5.46 -14.97
CA LYS A 77 7.23 5.96 -16.35
C LYS A 77 8.22 5.14 -17.19
N LYS A 78 8.68 3.96 -16.73
CA LYS A 78 9.56 3.07 -17.47
C LYS A 78 8.80 1.83 -17.98
N PRO A 79 8.51 1.73 -19.28
CA PRO A 79 8.08 0.47 -19.90
C PRO A 79 9.12 -0.64 -19.66
N GLY A 80 8.66 -1.87 -19.46
CA GLY A 80 9.51 -3.07 -19.37
C GLY A 80 9.56 -3.76 -17.99
N CYS A 81 9.27 -3.06 -16.90
CA CYS A 81 9.26 -3.61 -15.52
C CYS A 81 7.99 -4.45 -15.22
N THR A 82 7.72 -5.44 -16.07
CA THR A 82 6.45 -6.18 -16.27
C THR A 82 6.15 -7.25 -15.19
N ARG A 83 6.84 -7.23 -14.04
CA ARG A 83 6.76 -8.31 -13.02
C ARG A 83 6.82 -7.84 -11.56
N TRP A 84 6.91 -6.53 -11.32
CA TRP A 84 7.07 -5.99 -9.98
C TRP A 84 5.74 -5.58 -9.37
N LEU A 85 5.53 -5.97 -8.11
CA LEU A 85 4.41 -5.50 -7.27
C LEU A 85 4.96 -4.49 -6.27
N GLY A 86 4.31 -3.33 -6.14
CA GLY A 86 4.67 -2.34 -5.12
C GLY A 86 4.06 -2.71 -3.77
N TYR A 87 4.87 -2.76 -2.71
CA TYR A 87 4.44 -3.11 -1.35
C TYR A 87 4.62 -1.90 -0.42
N TYR A 88 3.54 -1.48 0.24
CA TYR A 88 3.49 -0.29 1.09
C TYR A 88 2.82 -0.61 2.43
N ASP A 89 3.58 -0.56 3.53
CA ASP A 89 3.03 -0.79 4.87
C ASP A 89 2.29 0.46 5.38
N PHE A 90 1.08 0.28 5.92
CA PHE A 90 0.24 1.36 6.48
C PHE A 90 -0.61 0.80 7.63
N GLU A 91 -0.49 1.36 8.84
CA GLU A 91 -1.16 0.85 10.05
C GLU A 91 -0.98 -0.68 10.20
N ASN A 92 -2.07 -1.45 10.38
CA ASN A 92 -2.05 -2.91 10.46
C ASN A 92 -1.97 -3.63 9.10
N VAL A 93 -2.14 -2.91 7.98
CA VAL A 93 -2.22 -3.50 6.65
C VAL A 93 -0.93 -3.33 5.85
N THR A 94 -0.83 -4.10 4.77
CA THR A 94 0.12 -3.88 3.67
C THR A 94 -0.70 -3.70 2.39
N LEU A 95 -0.54 -2.53 1.75
CA LEU A 95 -1.17 -2.21 0.48
C LEU A 95 -0.29 -2.69 -0.67
N ILE A 96 -0.86 -3.41 -1.65
CA ILE A 96 -0.14 -3.93 -2.80
C ILE A 96 -0.59 -3.22 -4.09
N ASP A 97 0.32 -2.54 -4.77
CA ASP A 97 0.10 -1.89 -6.05
C ASP A 97 0.33 -2.90 -7.19
N LEU A 98 -0.74 -3.54 -7.68
CA LEU A 98 -0.70 -4.42 -8.84
C LEU A 98 -0.55 -3.59 -10.12
N PRO A 99 0.17 -4.07 -11.16
CA PRO A 99 0.12 -3.44 -12.48
C PRO A 99 -1.31 -3.27 -13.00
N GLY A 100 -1.54 -2.19 -13.76
CA GLY A 100 -2.86 -1.94 -14.35
C GLY A 100 -3.12 -2.75 -15.61
N TYR A 101 -4.23 -2.47 -16.28
CA TYR A 101 -4.61 -3.06 -17.56
C TYR A 101 -5.10 -1.99 -18.54
N GLY A 102 -5.15 -2.31 -19.84
CA GLY A 102 -5.55 -1.37 -20.90
C GLY A 102 -4.49 -0.27 -21.11
N TYR A 103 -3.23 -0.67 -21.33
CA TYR A 103 -2.13 0.25 -21.59
C TYR A 103 -1.99 0.55 -23.09
N ALA A 104 -2.28 1.80 -23.50
CA ALA A 104 -2.21 2.21 -24.92
C ALA A 104 -0.83 2.01 -25.59
N ASN A 105 0.26 1.99 -24.82
CA ASN A 105 1.64 1.95 -25.32
C ASN A 105 2.38 0.66 -24.91
N VAL A 106 1.68 -0.48 -24.82
CA VAL A 106 2.24 -1.79 -24.46
C VAL A 106 1.91 -2.79 -25.57
N SER A 107 2.86 -3.68 -25.90
CA SER A 107 2.63 -4.70 -26.93
C SER A 107 1.65 -5.78 -26.42
N LYS A 108 0.82 -6.36 -27.31
CA LYS A 108 -0.13 -7.44 -26.94
C LYS A 108 0.53 -8.59 -26.16
N LYS A 109 1.76 -8.98 -26.54
CA LYS A 109 2.56 -10.00 -25.84
C LYS A 109 2.91 -9.58 -24.41
N GLN A 110 3.26 -8.32 -24.20
CA GLN A 110 3.59 -7.78 -22.88
C GLN A 110 2.33 -7.58 -22.03
N GLU A 111 1.20 -7.13 -22.61
CA GLU A 111 -0.07 -7.01 -21.91
C GLU A 111 -0.58 -8.39 -21.43
N ALA A 112 -0.53 -9.42 -22.28
CA ALA A 112 -0.84 -10.80 -21.87
C ALA A 112 0.07 -11.30 -20.73
N LEU A 113 1.36 -10.95 -20.72
CA LEU A 113 2.27 -11.28 -19.62
C LEU A 113 1.94 -10.53 -18.32
N ILE A 114 1.43 -9.30 -18.39
CA ILE A 114 0.89 -8.58 -17.22
C ILE A 114 -0.34 -9.32 -16.70
N THR A 115 -1.32 -9.60 -17.57
CA THR A 115 -2.59 -10.26 -17.20
C THR A 115 -2.34 -11.60 -16.52
N VAL A 116 -1.50 -12.48 -17.08
CA VAL A 116 -1.17 -13.78 -16.48
C VAL A 116 -0.45 -13.63 -15.13
N MET A 117 0.43 -12.63 -14.97
CA MET A 117 1.14 -12.39 -13.71
C MET A 117 0.19 -11.86 -12.62
N VAL A 118 -0.69 -10.93 -12.98
CA VAL A 118 -1.76 -10.40 -12.12
C VAL A 118 -2.72 -11.51 -11.69
N GLN A 119 -3.22 -12.32 -12.62
CA GLN A 119 -4.14 -13.43 -12.32
C GLN A 119 -3.46 -14.45 -11.39
N LYS A 120 -2.20 -14.81 -11.63
CA LYS A 120 -1.44 -15.70 -10.73
C LYS A 120 -1.24 -15.13 -9.33
N TYR A 121 -1.11 -13.81 -9.19
CA TYR A 121 -1.03 -13.18 -7.87
C TYR A 121 -2.41 -13.13 -7.19
N ILE A 122 -3.48 -12.85 -7.92
CA ILE A 122 -4.84 -12.87 -7.36
C ILE A 122 -5.19 -14.27 -6.82
N LEU A 123 -4.87 -15.32 -7.58
CA LEU A 123 -5.16 -16.71 -7.22
C LEU A 123 -4.14 -17.35 -6.26
N CYS A 124 -3.19 -16.61 -5.69
CA CYS A 124 -2.20 -17.20 -4.77
C CYS A 124 -2.67 -17.36 -3.31
N GLY A 125 -3.97 -17.13 -3.04
CA GLY A 125 -4.58 -17.31 -1.71
C GLY A 125 -4.10 -16.32 -0.64
N ARG A 126 -3.42 -15.25 -1.05
CA ARG A 126 -2.73 -14.32 -0.15
C ARG A 126 -3.49 -13.01 0.11
N ILE A 127 -4.23 -12.52 -0.88
CA ILE A 127 -5.00 -11.28 -0.81
C ILE A 127 -6.17 -11.49 0.15
N ASP A 128 -6.36 -10.60 1.12
CA ASP A 128 -7.57 -10.59 1.95
C ASP A 128 -8.68 -9.74 1.32
N GLU A 129 -8.31 -8.67 0.60
CA GLU A 129 -9.27 -7.87 -0.17
C GLU A 129 -8.66 -7.25 -1.43
N LEU A 130 -9.38 -7.30 -2.55
CA LEU A 130 -8.99 -6.71 -3.83
C LEU A 130 -9.80 -5.45 -4.14
N TRP A 131 -9.13 -4.32 -4.35
CA TRP A 131 -9.73 -3.04 -4.70
C TRP A 131 -9.62 -2.79 -6.21
N ILE A 132 -10.75 -2.86 -6.91
CA ILE A 132 -10.85 -2.54 -8.34
C ILE A 132 -11.22 -1.06 -8.48
N LEU A 133 -10.30 -0.25 -8.99
CA LEU A 133 -10.49 1.17 -9.20
C LEU A 133 -11.09 1.45 -10.59
N ILE A 134 -12.13 2.29 -10.64
CA ILE A 134 -12.85 2.69 -11.85
C ILE A 134 -12.82 4.22 -12.01
N ASP A 135 -12.55 4.73 -13.23
CA ASP A 135 -12.56 6.17 -13.53
C ASP A 135 -14.02 6.64 -13.69
N SER A 136 -14.54 7.39 -12.72
CA SER A 136 -15.97 7.77 -12.69
C SER A 136 -16.48 8.41 -13.98
N ARG A 137 -15.64 9.17 -14.69
CA ARG A 137 -16.00 9.79 -15.99
C ARG A 137 -16.30 8.77 -17.09
N ARG A 138 -15.58 7.64 -17.06
CA ARG A 138 -15.74 6.56 -18.05
C ARG A 138 -16.88 5.63 -17.66
N GLY A 139 -17.00 5.34 -16.37
CA GLY A 139 -17.80 4.21 -15.91
C GLY A 139 -17.05 2.89 -16.09
N ILE A 140 -17.72 1.80 -15.70
CA ILE A 140 -17.28 0.42 -15.93
C ILE A 140 -17.22 0.16 -17.45
N MET A 141 -16.14 -0.47 -17.95
CA MET A 141 -15.98 -0.89 -19.35
C MET A 141 -15.62 -2.38 -19.44
N GLY A 142 -15.57 -2.96 -20.66
CA GLY A 142 -15.35 -4.41 -20.88
C GLY A 142 -14.25 -5.05 -20.02
N LEU A 143 -13.01 -4.54 -20.08
CA LEU A 143 -11.90 -5.05 -19.25
C LEU A 143 -12.13 -4.92 -17.74
N ASP A 144 -12.97 -3.99 -17.30
CA ASP A 144 -13.37 -3.85 -15.89
C ASP A 144 -14.38 -4.96 -15.51
N ILE A 145 -15.32 -5.28 -16.41
CA ILE A 145 -16.29 -6.40 -16.26
C ILE A 145 -15.57 -7.76 -16.30
N GLU A 146 -14.63 -7.94 -17.23
CA GLU A 146 -13.81 -9.16 -17.33
C GLU A 146 -13.05 -9.44 -16.02
N LEU A 147 -12.47 -8.40 -15.41
CA LEU A 147 -11.80 -8.52 -14.12
C LEU A 147 -12.78 -8.78 -12.97
N ILE A 148 -13.92 -8.08 -12.92
CA ILE A 148 -14.96 -8.30 -11.89
C ILE A 148 -15.47 -9.75 -11.95
N ASN A 149 -15.81 -10.25 -13.14
CA ASN A 149 -16.26 -11.62 -13.34
C ASN A 149 -15.17 -12.62 -12.97
N PHE A 150 -13.91 -12.36 -13.31
CA PHE A 150 -12.78 -13.23 -12.93
C PHE A 150 -12.63 -13.36 -11.41
N VAL A 151 -12.74 -12.26 -10.66
CA VAL A 151 -12.50 -12.28 -9.21
C VAL A 151 -13.70 -12.86 -8.44
N VAL A 152 -14.93 -12.58 -8.90
CA VAL A 152 -16.16 -13.17 -8.34
C VAL A 152 -16.20 -14.69 -8.59
N ASN A 153 -15.84 -15.15 -9.80
CA ASN A 153 -15.80 -16.58 -10.13
C ASN A 153 -14.66 -17.37 -9.45
N ASN A 154 -13.85 -16.72 -8.61
CA ASN A 154 -12.80 -17.35 -7.81
C ASN A 154 -12.91 -16.94 -6.32
N ASP A 155 -14.10 -16.51 -5.87
CA ASP A 155 -14.45 -16.16 -4.49
C ASP A 155 -13.50 -15.14 -3.81
N ILE A 156 -12.86 -14.27 -4.59
CA ILE A 156 -11.93 -13.26 -4.09
C ILE A 156 -12.72 -12.08 -3.50
N PRO A 157 -12.54 -11.72 -2.22
CA PRO A 157 -13.22 -10.57 -1.63
C PRO A 157 -12.84 -9.28 -2.37
N VAL A 158 -13.84 -8.53 -2.83
CA VAL A 158 -13.65 -7.40 -3.74
C VAL A 158 -14.39 -6.14 -3.27
N LYS A 159 -13.74 -4.98 -3.42
CA LYS A 159 -14.39 -3.67 -3.35
C LYS A 159 -14.18 -2.86 -4.63
N ILE A 160 -15.22 -2.15 -5.05
CA ILE A 160 -15.18 -1.20 -6.16
C ILE A 160 -14.89 0.20 -5.62
N ILE A 161 -13.88 0.86 -6.20
CA ILE A 161 -13.43 2.21 -5.80
C ILE A 161 -13.65 3.18 -6.96
N SER A 162 -14.66 4.05 -6.87
CA SER A 162 -14.97 5.04 -7.90
C SER A 162 -14.09 6.28 -7.75
N THR A 163 -13.19 6.53 -8.71
CA THR A 163 -12.17 7.59 -8.61
C THR A 163 -12.52 8.85 -9.40
N LYS A 164 -11.88 9.97 -9.03
CA LYS A 164 -11.93 11.28 -9.73
C LYS A 164 -13.33 11.89 -9.78
N ILE A 165 -14.10 11.74 -8.71
CA ILE A 165 -15.45 12.31 -8.58
C ILE A 165 -15.46 13.85 -8.63
N ASP A 166 -14.31 14.51 -8.51
CA ASP A 166 -14.11 15.96 -8.72
C ASP A 166 -14.23 16.43 -10.20
N LYS A 167 -14.88 15.63 -11.06
CA LYS A 167 -14.95 15.85 -12.50
C LYS A 167 -16.40 15.99 -12.92
N LYS A 168 -16.73 17.07 -13.64
CA LYS A 168 -18.10 17.38 -14.11
C LYS A 168 -18.78 16.24 -14.89
N GLU A 169 -17.99 15.38 -15.53
CA GLU A 169 -18.42 14.21 -16.31
C GLU A 169 -18.53 12.92 -15.47
N SER A 170 -18.31 12.97 -14.15
CA SER A 170 -18.34 11.78 -13.29
C SER A 170 -19.72 11.13 -13.29
N LYS A 171 -19.80 9.89 -13.78
CA LYS A 171 -20.98 9.04 -13.65
C LYS A 171 -21.10 8.60 -12.19
N ILE A 172 -22.34 8.48 -11.71
CA ILE A 172 -22.59 7.71 -10.49
C ILE A 172 -22.38 6.23 -10.85
N ILE A 173 -21.62 5.54 -10.00
CA ILE A 173 -21.33 4.11 -10.09
C ILE A 173 -21.59 3.57 -8.69
N ASP A 174 -22.25 2.43 -8.59
CA ASP A 174 -22.35 1.70 -7.32
C ASP A 174 -20.95 1.20 -6.92
N ALA A 175 -20.48 1.62 -5.76
CA ALA A 175 -19.09 1.49 -5.35
C ALA A 175 -18.96 1.63 -3.84
N ASN A 176 -18.17 0.75 -3.21
CA ASN A 176 -17.96 0.73 -1.76
C ASN A 176 -17.31 2.03 -1.25
N PHE A 177 -16.46 2.66 -2.08
CA PHE A 177 -15.88 3.97 -1.80
C PHE A 177 -15.89 4.86 -3.04
N ARG A 178 -16.16 6.15 -2.85
CA ARG A 178 -16.16 7.19 -3.89
C ARG A 178 -15.14 8.26 -3.51
N VAL A 179 -14.12 8.48 -4.34
CA VAL A 179 -12.94 9.28 -3.94
C VAL A 179 -12.45 10.27 -4.99
N SER A 180 -11.90 11.39 -4.51
CA SER A 180 -10.96 12.19 -5.29
C SER A 180 -9.69 12.50 -4.51
N SER A 181 -8.57 12.01 -5.02
CA SER A 181 -7.23 12.38 -4.56
C SER A 181 -6.89 13.87 -4.75
N LYS A 182 -7.70 14.63 -5.52
CA LYS A 182 -7.53 16.07 -5.74
C LYS A 182 -8.21 16.90 -4.65
N THR A 183 -9.47 16.61 -4.32
CA THR A 183 -10.25 17.34 -3.30
C THR A 183 -10.12 16.74 -1.90
N LYS A 184 -9.57 15.51 -1.79
CA LYS A 184 -9.49 14.66 -0.59
C LYS A 184 -10.83 14.11 -0.08
N GLU A 185 -11.89 14.36 -0.83
CA GLU A 185 -13.20 13.72 -0.72
C GLU A 185 -13.09 12.18 -0.74
N GLY A 186 -13.76 11.51 0.22
CA GLY A 186 -13.73 10.06 0.43
C GLY A 186 -12.40 9.45 0.90
N ILE A 187 -11.32 10.24 1.01
CA ILE A 187 -10.00 9.71 1.43
C ILE A 187 -9.99 9.37 2.93
N HIS A 188 -10.70 10.15 3.76
CA HIS A 188 -10.83 9.87 5.19
C HIS A 188 -11.59 8.56 5.46
N GLU A 189 -12.75 8.36 4.83
CA GLU A 189 -13.52 7.10 4.90
C GLU A 189 -12.67 5.86 4.59
N ILE A 190 -11.81 5.94 3.56
CA ILE A 190 -10.86 4.87 3.21
C ILE A 190 -9.79 4.66 4.28
N ILE A 191 -9.19 5.74 4.83
CA ILE A 191 -8.16 5.65 5.87
C ILE A 191 -8.76 5.07 7.16
N ASP A 192 -9.95 5.51 7.52
CA ASP A 192 -10.63 5.10 8.73
C ASP A 192 -11.17 3.67 8.58
N TYR A 193 -11.61 3.23 7.40
CA TYR A 193 -11.87 1.81 7.12
C TYR A 193 -10.61 0.95 7.34
N ILE A 194 -9.47 1.33 6.75
CA ILE A 194 -8.22 0.57 6.87
C ILE A 194 -7.74 0.46 8.34
N LYS A 195 -8.05 1.45 9.19
CA LYS A 195 -7.70 1.46 10.62
C LYS A 195 -8.56 0.55 11.51
N HIS A 196 -9.71 0.09 11.02
CA HIS A 196 -10.61 -0.83 11.74
C HIS A 196 -10.48 -2.27 11.22
N ILE A 197 -9.32 -2.60 10.64
CA ILE A 197 -8.85 -3.94 10.24
C ILE A 197 -7.76 -4.41 11.21
#